data_AF-A0A1S4CAA5-F1
#
_entry.id   AF-A0A1S4CAA5-F1
#
_cell.length_a   1.000
_cell.length_b   1.000
_cell.length_c   1.000
_cell.angle_alpha   90.00
_cell.angle_beta   90.00
_cell.angle_gamma   90.00
#
_symmetry.space_group_name_H-M   'P 1'
#
loop_
_entity.id
_entity.type
_entity.pdbx_description
1 polymer ?
#
loop_
_entity_poly.entity_id
_entity_poly.type
_entity_poly.pdbx_seq_one_letter_code
_entity_poly.pdbx_strand_id
1 'polypeptide(L)'
;MHMYNAWLPPPVAEQTKGEKESFAKVVKSVKESYKSDDPDSVYATLKWVSVLDLFIKAKSELSLEDVKEVVEVGLELFRISENKLYAQVRWGNILVKVLNKYRKKLALEVQWRPLYDTLVHTHFTRNTGPEGWRIRQRHFETVTSLVRSCRRFFPPGSAFEIWSEFR
;
A
#
# COMPACT_ATOMS: atom_id res chain seq x y z
N MET A 1 -5.07 12.34 19.07
CA MET A 1 -5.75 11.26 19.82
C MET A 1 -7.17 10.98 19.30
N HIS A 2 -7.53 9.70 19.02
CA HIS A 2 -8.89 9.32 18.61
C HIS A 2 -9.87 9.34 19.81
N MET A 3 -11.13 9.74 19.62
CA MET A 3 -12.11 9.95 20.70
C MET A 3 -12.25 8.75 21.65
N TYR A 4 -12.29 7.52 21.13
CA TYR A 4 -12.41 6.31 21.97
C TYR A 4 -11.14 5.97 22.76
N ASN A 5 -9.96 6.48 22.36
CA ASN A 5 -8.71 6.20 23.08
C ASN A 5 -8.67 6.98 24.41
N ALA A 6 -9.47 8.03 24.55
CA ALA A 6 -9.64 8.74 25.81
C ALA A 6 -10.44 7.94 26.85
N TRP A 7 -11.12 6.86 26.44
CA TRP A 7 -11.89 5.98 27.33
C TRP A 7 -11.12 4.73 27.75
N LEU A 8 -9.85 4.60 27.35
CA LEU A 8 -9.02 3.48 27.75
C LEU A 8 -8.67 3.59 29.25
N PRO A 9 -8.58 2.45 29.95
CA PRO A 9 -8.03 2.45 31.31
C PRO A 9 -6.65 3.11 31.32
N PRO A 10 -6.30 3.91 32.35
CA PRO A 10 -5.03 4.63 32.43
C PRO A 10 -3.78 3.82 32.05
N PRO A 11 -3.58 2.56 32.50
CA PRO A 11 -2.39 1.81 32.12
C PRO A 11 -2.33 1.49 30.61
N VAL A 12 -3.48 1.31 29.96
CA VAL A 12 -3.57 1.04 28.52
C VAL A 12 -3.36 2.33 27.74
N ALA A 13 -3.94 3.45 28.20
CA ALA A 13 -3.76 4.76 27.59
C ALA A 13 -2.28 5.19 27.57
N GLU A 14 -1.54 4.96 28.65
CA GLU A 14 -0.09 5.22 28.70
C GLU A 14 0.68 4.40 27.66
N GLN A 15 0.34 3.12 27.47
CA GLN A 15 0.99 2.27 26.46
C GLN A 15 0.74 2.77 25.03
N THR A 16 -0.41 3.40 24.76
CA THR A 16 -0.70 3.92 23.42
C THR A 16 0.25 5.03 22.98
N LYS A 17 0.93 5.72 23.92
CA LYS A 17 1.92 6.75 23.59
C LYS A 17 3.13 6.19 22.82
N GLY A 18 3.47 4.92 23.07
CA GLY A 18 4.55 4.21 22.37
C GLY A 18 4.17 3.66 20.99
N GLU A 19 2.92 3.80 20.56
CA GLU A 19 2.46 3.26 19.26
C GLU A 19 3.16 3.92 18.08
N LYS A 20 3.49 5.22 18.18
CA LYS A 20 4.22 5.94 17.14
C LYS A 20 5.60 5.34 16.89
N GLU A 21 6.37 5.13 17.96
CA GLU A 21 7.70 4.50 17.88
C GLU A 21 7.61 3.04 17.43
N SER A 22 6.58 2.33 17.89
CA SER A 22 6.33 0.93 17.48
C SER A 22 6.02 0.85 15.99
N PHE A 23 5.24 1.79 15.45
CA PHE A 23 4.95 1.88 14.03
C PHE A 23 6.22 2.16 13.22
N ALA A 24 7.04 3.13 13.61
CA ALA A 24 8.32 3.42 12.97
C ALA A 24 9.24 2.17 12.90
N LYS A 25 9.29 1.38 13.98
CA LYS A 25 10.01 0.09 14.00
C LYS A 25 9.45 -0.89 12.98
N VAL A 26 8.12 -0.98 12.84
CA VAL A 26 7.47 -1.82 11.84
C VAL A 26 7.83 -1.35 10.42
N VAL A 27 7.81 -0.06 10.14
CA VAL A 27 8.22 0.49 8.82
C VAL A 27 9.65 0.07 8.48
N LYS A 28 10.57 0.22 9.45
CA LYS A 28 11.95 -0.22 9.32
C LYS A 28 12.05 -1.73 9.03
N SER A 29 11.32 -2.54 9.80
CA SER A 29 11.31 -4.00 9.61
C SER A 29 10.71 -4.43 8.28
N VAL A 30 9.74 -3.70 7.70
CA VAL A 30 9.24 -3.94 6.34
C VAL A 30 10.37 -3.79 5.34
N LYS A 31 11.11 -2.67 5.41
CA LYS A 31 12.25 -2.39 4.53
C LYS A 31 13.35 -3.45 4.65
N GLU A 32 13.73 -3.79 5.88
CA GLU A 32 14.76 -4.80 6.16
C GLU A 32 14.35 -6.23 5.74
N SER A 33 13.04 -6.50 5.60
CA SER A 33 12.54 -7.81 5.18
C SER A 33 12.64 -8.02 3.67
N TYR A 34 12.73 -6.96 2.88
CA TYR A 34 12.90 -7.05 1.44
C TYR A 34 14.39 -7.03 1.09
N LYS A 35 14.77 -7.91 0.17
CA LYS A 35 16.13 -8.09 -0.33
C LYS A 35 16.12 -7.91 -1.84
N SER A 36 16.87 -6.92 -2.34
CA SER A 36 16.90 -6.61 -3.78
C SER A 36 17.50 -7.73 -4.63
N ASP A 37 18.37 -8.55 -4.03
CA ASP A 37 19.01 -9.73 -4.62
C ASP A 37 18.09 -10.95 -4.68
N ASP A 38 17.00 -10.96 -3.91
CA ASP A 38 16.03 -12.05 -3.86
C ASP A 38 14.62 -11.52 -4.17
N PRO A 39 14.13 -11.66 -5.42
CA PRO A 39 12.78 -11.25 -5.77
C PRO A 39 11.69 -11.90 -4.92
N ASP A 40 11.90 -13.10 -4.39
CA ASP A 40 10.92 -13.83 -3.57
C ASP A 40 10.86 -13.34 -2.12
N SER A 41 11.85 -12.55 -1.69
CA SER A 41 11.85 -11.87 -0.39
C SER A 41 10.61 -10.97 -0.18
N VAL A 42 9.90 -10.58 -1.24
CA VAL A 42 8.62 -9.87 -1.10
C VAL A 42 7.60 -10.65 -0.27
N TYR A 43 7.61 -11.99 -0.31
CA TYR A 43 6.73 -12.79 0.53
C TYR A 43 7.05 -12.66 2.03
N ALA A 44 8.32 -12.47 2.38
CA ALA A 44 8.74 -12.22 3.76
C ALA A 44 8.18 -10.89 4.32
N THR A 45 7.87 -9.94 3.44
CA THR A 45 7.26 -8.66 3.83
C THR A 45 5.77 -8.79 4.18
N LEU A 46 5.07 -9.83 3.69
CA LEU A 46 3.62 -9.96 3.82
C LEU A 46 3.15 -10.14 5.27
N LYS A 47 4.01 -10.65 6.15
CA LYS A 47 3.73 -10.76 7.59
C LYS A 47 3.45 -9.40 8.23
N TRP A 48 4.03 -8.33 7.69
CA TRP A 48 3.85 -6.98 8.22
C TRP A 48 2.56 -6.32 7.76
N VAL A 49 1.93 -6.81 6.69
CA VAL A 49 0.65 -6.28 6.18
C VAL A 49 -0.45 -6.35 7.25
N SER A 50 -0.53 -7.45 7.99
CA SER A 50 -1.48 -7.58 9.11
C SER A 50 -1.15 -6.65 10.27
N VAL A 51 0.14 -6.47 10.59
CA VAL A 51 0.60 -5.56 11.65
C VAL A 51 0.25 -4.12 11.30
N LEU A 52 0.50 -3.69 10.06
CA LEU A 52 0.09 -2.38 9.56
C LEU A 52 -1.43 -2.20 9.64
N ASP A 53 -2.21 -3.19 9.22
CA ASP A 53 -3.68 -3.15 9.29
C ASP A 53 -4.19 -2.94 10.73
N LEU A 54 -3.50 -3.49 11.74
CA LEU A 54 -3.84 -3.28 13.16
C LEU A 54 -3.70 -1.81 13.57
N PHE A 55 -2.55 -1.17 13.31
CA PHE A 55 -2.37 0.27 13.61
C PHE A 55 -3.40 1.15 12.88
N ILE A 56 -3.73 0.78 11.63
CA ILE A 56 -4.73 1.50 10.85
C ILE A 56 -6.12 1.38 11.48
N LYS A 57 -6.53 0.17 11.88
CA LYS A 57 -7.83 -0.11 12.52
C LYS A 57 -7.93 0.44 13.94
N ALA A 58 -6.86 0.37 14.73
CA ALA A 58 -6.78 0.92 16.08
C ALA A 58 -6.86 2.46 16.09
N LYS A 59 -6.76 3.09 14.91
CA LYS A 59 -6.74 4.55 14.76
C LYS A 59 -5.65 5.20 15.60
N SER A 60 -4.52 4.49 15.69
CA SER A 60 -3.29 4.92 16.32
C SER A 60 -2.83 6.29 15.83
N GLU A 61 -2.20 7.03 16.73
CA GLU A 61 -1.62 8.34 16.44
C GLU A 61 -0.23 8.15 15.82
N LEU A 62 -0.21 8.06 14.49
CA LEU A 62 0.99 7.79 13.70
C LEU A 62 1.60 9.10 13.17
N SER A 63 2.93 9.12 12.99
CA SER A 63 3.59 10.19 12.23
C SER A 63 3.17 10.14 10.76
N LEU A 64 3.03 11.31 10.14
CA LEU A 64 2.70 11.39 8.72
C LEU A 64 3.90 11.00 7.84
N GLU A 65 5.12 11.22 8.34
CA GLU A 65 6.38 10.80 7.73
C GLU A 65 6.44 9.27 7.62
N ASP A 66 6.22 8.55 8.73
CA ASP A 66 6.22 7.08 8.73
C ASP A 66 5.10 6.52 7.83
N VAL A 67 3.92 7.15 7.85
CA VAL A 67 2.79 6.73 6.98
C VAL A 67 3.12 6.94 5.50
N LYS A 68 3.76 8.07 5.15
CA LYS A 68 4.26 8.33 3.80
C LYS A 68 5.26 7.26 3.38
N GLU A 69 6.22 6.95 4.25
CA GLU A 69 7.25 5.94 3.99
C GLU A 69 6.65 4.56 3.75
N VAL A 70 5.63 4.14 4.52
CA VAL A 70 4.91 2.88 4.27
C VAL A 70 4.22 2.86 2.91
N VAL A 71 3.64 3.99 2.48
CA VAL A 71 2.99 4.09 1.17
C VAL A 71 4.02 3.96 0.05
N GLU A 72 5.15 4.66 0.15
CA GLU A 72 6.23 4.61 -0.84
C GLU A 72 6.82 3.21 -0.97
N VAL A 73 7.22 2.60 0.16
CA VAL A 73 7.74 1.22 0.19
C VAL A 73 6.69 0.23 -0.31
N GLY A 74 5.43 0.38 0.11
CA GLY A 74 4.38 -0.53 -0.33
C GLY A 74 4.11 -0.44 -1.83
N LEU A 75 4.15 0.77 -2.42
CA LEU A 75 4.01 0.96 -3.88
C LEU A 75 5.20 0.37 -4.64
N GLU A 76 6.40 0.48 -4.10
CA GLU A 76 7.59 -0.17 -4.66
C GLU A 76 7.47 -1.71 -4.62
N LEU A 77 7.13 -2.28 -3.46
CA LEU A 77 6.89 -3.71 -3.31
C LEU A 77 5.78 -4.21 -4.23
N PHE A 78 4.72 -3.42 -4.41
CA PHE A 78 3.65 -3.71 -5.35
C PHE A 78 4.15 -3.76 -6.80
N ARG A 79 4.98 -2.79 -7.21
CA ARG A 79 5.56 -2.73 -8.56
C ARG A 79 6.50 -3.90 -8.82
N ILE A 80 7.43 -4.17 -7.91
CA ILE A 80 8.41 -5.26 -8.06
C ILE A 80 7.72 -6.64 -8.09
N SER A 81 6.53 -6.75 -7.50
CA SER A 81 5.72 -7.96 -7.47
C SER A 81 4.87 -8.19 -8.73
N GLU A 82 5.20 -7.61 -9.89
CA GLU A 82 4.37 -7.66 -11.12
C GLU A 82 3.87 -9.08 -11.49
N ASN A 83 4.69 -10.11 -11.27
CA ASN A 83 4.36 -11.50 -11.55
C ASN A 83 3.93 -12.32 -10.33
N LYS A 84 3.61 -11.66 -9.21
CA LYS A 84 3.27 -12.26 -7.91
C LYS A 84 1.94 -11.69 -7.44
N LEU A 85 0.84 -12.11 -8.06
CA LEU A 85 -0.47 -11.46 -7.89
C LEU A 85 -0.93 -11.52 -6.43
N TYR A 86 -0.61 -12.60 -5.71
CA TYR A 86 -0.92 -12.69 -4.29
C TYR A 86 -0.24 -11.57 -3.49
N ALA A 87 1.05 -11.31 -3.71
CA ALA A 87 1.77 -10.25 -3.02
C ALA A 87 1.20 -8.87 -3.37
N GLN A 88 0.92 -8.62 -4.66
CA GLN A 88 0.28 -7.38 -5.12
C GLN A 88 -1.11 -7.18 -4.49
N VAL A 89 -1.94 -8.22 -4.42
CA VAL A 89 -3.25 -8.15 -3.75
C VAL A 89 -3.10 -7.78 -2.28
N ARG A 90 -2.15 -8.39 -1.56
CA ARG A 90 -1.95 -8.14 -0.13
C ARG A 90 -1.48 -6.71 0.13
N TRP A 91 -0.45 -6.25 -0.59
CA TRP A 91 0.06 -4.89 -0.49
C TRP A 91 -0.92 -3.83 -1.00
N GLY A 92 -1.54 -4.06 -2.15
CA GLY A 92 -2.53 -3.13 -2.72
C GLY A 92 -3.73 -2.90 -1.80
N ASN A 93 -4.24 -3.94 -1.13
CA ASN A 93 -5.35 -3.80 -0.19
C ASN A 93 -5.01 -2.94 1.03
N ILE A 94 -3.81 -3.10 1.61
CA ILE A 94 -3.41 -2.25 2.74
C ILE A 94 -3.13 -0.83 2.28
N LEU A 95 -2.48 -0.63 1.12
CA LEU A 95 -2.23 0.69 0.54
C LEU A 95 -3.53 1.46 0.32
N VAL A 96 -4.55 0.84 -0.26
CA VAL A 96 -5.88 1.46 -0.44
C VAL A 96 -6.44 1.95 0.90
N LYS A 97 -6.33 1.16 1.97
CA LYS A 97 -6.79 1.56 3.31
C LYS A 97 -6.00 2.75 3.86
N VAL A 98 -4.66 2.70 3.77
CA VAL A 98 -3.77 3.77 4.27
C VAL A 98 -4.03 5.06 3.48
N LEU A 99 -4.00 5.00 2.15
CA LEU A 99 -4.24 6.14 1.27
C LEU A 99 -5.61 6.76 1.52
N ASN A 100 -6.67 5.96 1.69
CA ASN A 100 -8.00 6.50 1.94
C ASN A 100 -8.12 7.13 3.34
N LYS A 101 -7.49 6.55 4.37
CA LYS A 101 -7.51 7.10 5.74
C LYS A 101 -6.74 8.42 5.86
N TYR A 102 -5.57 8.51 5.23
CA TYR A 102 -4.68 9.67 5.35
C TYR A 102 -4.72 10.60 4.12
N ARG A 103 -5.68 10.41 3.22
CA ARG A 103 -5.80 11.08 1.91
C ARG A 103 -5.62 12.59 1.93
N LYS A 104 -6.14 13.25 2.96
CA LYS A 104 -6.13 14.72 3.09
C LYS A 104 -4.86 15.26 3.75
N LYS A 105 -4.11 14.40 4.45
CA LYS A 105 -2.96 14.76 5.27
C LYS A 105 -1.62 14.41 4.61
N LEU A 106 -1.63 13.48 3.66
CA LEU A 106 -0.43 13.05 2.96
C LEU A 106 -0.08 14.00 1.81
N ALA A 107 1.21 14.33 1.72
CA ALA A 107 1.83 14.97 0.57
C ALA A 107 2.71 13.91 -0.13
N LEU A 108 2.21 13.37 -1.24
CA LEU A 108 2.82 12.31 -2.03
C LEU A 108 2.78 12.70 -3.51
N GLU A 109 3.77 12.23 -4.25
CA GLU A 109 3.78 12.25 -5.70
C GLU A 109 3.89 10.79 -6.18
N VAL A 110 2.85 10.30 -6.87
CA VAL A 110 2.75 8.92 -7.31
C VAL A 110 2.67 8.89 -8.82
N GLN A 111 3.64 8.25 -9.46
CA GLN A 111 3.64 8.09 -10.92
C GLN A 111 2.50 7.15 -11.35
N TRP A 112 1.69 7.59 -12.32
CA TRP A 112 0.53 6.82 -12.79
C TRP A 112 0.94 5.66 -13.69
N ARG A 113 2.03 5.81 -14.46
CA ARG A 113 2.45 4.87 -15.51
C ARG A 113 2.68 3.45 -14.98
N PRO A 114 3.41 3.20 -13.88
CA PRO A 114 3.62 1.83 -13.40
C PRO A 114 2.32 1.10 -13.01
N LEU A 115 1.32 1.83 -12.50
CA LEU A 115 0.01 1.25 -12.17
C LEU A 115 -0.79 0.91 -13.43
N TYR A 116 -0.67 1.74 -14.47
CA TYR A 116 -1.26 1.48 -15.78
C TYR A 116 -0.61 0.26 -16.45
N ASP A 117 0.72 0.21 -16.48
CA ASP A 117 1.48 -0.90 -17.08
C ASP A 117 1.12 -2.22 -16.38
N THR A 118 1.03 -2.25 -15.05
CA THR A 118 0.56 -3.43 -14.29
C THR A 118 -0.81 -3.89 -14.76
N LEU A 119 -1.75 -2.95 -14.94
CA LEU A 119 -3.10 -3.28 -15.37
C LEU A 119 -3.11 -3.88 -16.79
N VAL A 120 -2.38 -3.24 -17.72
CA VAL A 120 -2.27 -3.68 -19.12
C VAL A 120 -1.59 -5.04 -19.21
N HIS A 121 -0.39 -5.17 -18.64
CA HIS A 121 0.41 -6.39 -18.71
C HIS A 121 -0.28 -7.59 -18.06
N THR A 122 -0.97 -7.42 -16.92
CA THR A 122 -1.58 -8.56 -16.22
C THR A 122 -2.95 -8.95 -16.78
N HIS A 123 -3.79 -7.97 -17.15
CA HIS A 123 -5.22 -8.20 -17.42
C HIS A 123 -5.65 -7.97 -18.87
N PHE A 124 -4.90 -7.18 -19.64
CA PHE A 124 -5.26 -6.85 -21.02
C PHE A 124 -4.35 -7.54 -22.06
N THR A 125 -3.24 -8.15 -21.64
CA THR A 125 -2.50 -9.07 -22.51
C THR A 125 -3.09 -10.48 -22.45
N ARG A 126 -2.96 -11.24 -23.54
CA ARG A 126 -3.30 -12.67 -23.59
C ARG A 126 -2.28 -13.47 -22.78
N ASN A 127 -2.38 -13.38 -21.46
CA ASN A 127 -1.56 -14.15 -20.54
C ASN A 127 -2.47 -15.18 -19.86
N THR A 128 -2.29 -16.47 -20.15
CA THR A 128 -2.95 -17.58 -19.44
C THR A 128 -2.02 -18.07 -18.33
N GLY A 129 -1.62 -17.17 -17.44
CA GLY A 129 -0.76 -17.52 -16.32
C GLY A 129 -1.37 -18.62 -15.44
N PRO A 130 -0.55 -19.39 -14.73
CA PRO A 130 -0.99 -20.47 -13.84
C PRO A 130 -1.79 -19.95 -12.62
N GLU A 131 -1.80 -18.64 -12.41
CA GLU A 131 -2.59 -17.92 -11.43
C GLU A 131 -4.09 -18.14 -11.68
N GLY A 132 -4.76 -18.85 -10.75
CA GLY A 132 -6.18 -19.20 -10.89
C GLY A 132 -7.10 -17.98 -11.07
N TRP A 133 -8.24 -18.18 -11.74
CA TRP A 133 -9.24 -17.14 -12.02
C TRP A 133 -9.56 -16.23 -10.82
N ARG A 134 -9.77 -16.82 -9.63
CA ARG A 134 -10.17 -16.08 -8.42
C ARG A 134 -9.13 -15.07 -7.95
N ILE A 135 -7.84 -15.40 -8.03
CA ILE A 135 -6.78 -14.46 -7.63
C ILE A 135 -6.63 -13.35 -8.65
N ARG A 136 -6.77 -13.65 -9.95
CA ARG A 136 -6.75 -12.62 -11.00
C ARG A 136 -7.91 -11.63 -10.85
N GLN A 137 -9.13 -12.10 -10.59
CA GLN A 137 -10.26 -11.21 -10.33
C GLN A 137 -9.99 -10.27 -9.13
N ARG A 138 -9.53 -10.82 -7.99
CA ARG A 138 -9.17 -10.03 -6.81
C ARG A 138 -8.04 -9.05 -7.10
N HIS A 139 -7.07 -9.46 -7.91
CA HIS A 139 -5.97 -8.59 -8.34
C HIS A 139 -6.49 -7.42 -9.15
N PHE A 140 -7.37 -7.64 -10.13
CA PHE A 140 -8.00 -6.59 -10.91
C PHE A 140 -8.76 -5.58 -10.03
N GLU A 141 -9.60 -6.07 -9.11
CA GLU A 141 -10.34 -5.24 -8.15
C GLU A 141 -9.39 -4.42 -7.27
N THR A 142 -8.27 -5.02 -6.85
CA THR A 142 -7.26 -4.35 -6.01
C THR A 142 -6.52 -3.26 -6.78
N VAL A 143 -6.01 -3.56 -7.98
CA VAL A 143 -5.26 -2.60 -8.83
C VAL A 143 -6.15 -1.42 -9.18
N THR A 144 -7.39 -1.67 -9.61
CA THR A 144 -8.34 -0.60 -9.97
C THR A 144 -8.69 0.27 -8.77
N SER A 145 -8.85 -0.32 -7.59
CA SER A 145 -9.06 0.44 -6.34
C SER A 145 -7.83 1.26 -5.96
N LEU A 146 -6.63 0.69 -6.10
CA LEU A 146 -5.37 1.36 -5.82
C LEU A 146 -5.16 2.57 -6.74
N VAL A 147 -5.37 2.41 -8.05
CA VAL A 147 -5.32 3.51 -9.02
C VAL A 147 -6.26 4.65 -8.63
N ARG A 148 -7.52 4.33 -8.26
CA ARG A 148 -8.49 5.34 -7.80
C ARG A 148 -8.02 6.07 -6.55
N SER A 149 -7.45 5.36 -5.58
CA SER A 149 -6.90 5.95 -4.35
C SER A 149 -5.65 6.79 -4.62
N CYS A 150 -4.79 6.40 -5.56
CA CYS A 150 -3.58 7.11 -5.94
C CYS A 150 -3.83 8.35 -6.81
N ARG A 151 -4.96 8.41 -7.55
CA ARG A 151 -5.25 9.46 -8.55
C ARG A 151 -5.04 10.91 -8.07
N ARG A 152 -5.29 11.21 -6.79
CA ARG A 152 -5.10 12.56 -6.24
C ARG A 152 -3.62 12.95 -6.13
N PHE A 153 -2.74 11.97 -6.03
CA PHE A 153 -1.31 12.13 -5.84
C PHE A 153 -0.54 12.08 -7.16
N PHE A 154 -1.23 12.00 -8.30
CA PHE A 154 -0.57 12.02 -9.60
C PHE A 154 0.02 13.40 -9.88
N PRO A 155 1.21 13.47 -10.51
CA PRO A 155 1.83 14.73 -10.91
C PRO A 155 0.90 15.61 -11.74
N PRO A 156 1.08 16.95 -11.70
CA PRO A 156 0.43 17.83 -12.67
C PRO A 156 0.87 17.43 -14.09
N GLY A 157 -0.07 17.43 -15.04
CA GLY A 157 0.19 16.97 -16.41
C GLY A 157 -0.15 15.50 -16.67
N SER A 158 -0.24 14.64 -15.65
CA SER A 158 -0.60 13.23 -15.83
C SER A 158 -1.94 13.03 -16.53
N ALA A 159 -2.91 13.92 -16.36
CA ALA A 159 -4.18 13.83 -17.08
C ALA A 159 -3.99 13.93 -18.60
N PHE A 160 -3.14 14.85 -19.07
CA PHE A 160 -2.86 15.03 -20.50
C PHE A 160 -2.11 13.82 -21.07
N GLU A 161 -1.12 13.30 -20.34
CA GLU A 161 -0.38 12.09 -20.72
C GLU A 161 -1.31 10.89 -20.84
N ILE A 162 -2.17 10.66 -19.83
CA ILE A 162 -3.17 9.58 -19.84
C ILE A 162 -4.08 9.71 -21.06
N TRP A 163 -4.62 10.90 -21.32
CA TRP A 163 -5.49 11.12 -22.48
C TRP A 163 -4.78 10.89 -23.83
N SER A 164 -3.48 11.18 -23.89
CA SER A 164 -2.69 10.97 -25.11
C SER A 164 -2.41 9.49 -25.37
N GLU A 165 -2.31 8.67 -24.32
CA GLU A 165 -2.14 7.21 -24.43
C GLU A 165 -3.39 6.51 -25.00
N PHE A 166 -4.58 7.04 -24.73
CA PHE A 166 -5.86 6.43 -25.13
C PHE A 166 -6.48 7.01 -26.41
N ARG A 167 -5.82 7.97 -27.06
CA ARG A 167 -6.27 8.57 -28.32
C ARG A 167 -5.82 7.72 -29.51
#